data_AF-A0A3D3BGP9-F1
#
_entry.id   AF-A0A3D3BGP9-F1
#
_cell.length_a   1.000
_cell.length_b   1.000
_cell.length_c   1.000
_cell.angle_alpha   90.00
_cell.angle_beta   90.00
_cell.angle_gamma   90.00
#
_symmetry.space_group_name_H-M   'P 1'
#
loop_
_entity.id
_entity.type
_entity.pdbx_description
1 polymer ?
#
loop_
_entity_poly.entity_id
_entity_poly.type
_entity_poly.pdbx_seq_one_letter_code
_entity_poly.pdbx_strand_id
1 'polypeptide(L)'
;MPVAAFADSCWVHNGSLMRLKATGNQRAFYYEYPKQTMRSAGVTHGTLLFNGSNVNGRYSGTARVFSKYCPSTPLEYYVEGPVDRNQTRVTMRGSRELMERCQPTGRTVTDTLVFTYSHQC
;
A
#
# COMPACT_ATOMS: atom_id res chain seq x y z
N MET A 1 19.13 15.19 18.85
CA MET A 1 18.52 14.75 17.58
C MET A 1 17.16 14.16 17.91
N PRO A 2 16.04 14.58 17.32
CA PRO A 2 14.75 13.98 17.64
C PRO A 2 14.75 12.54 17.13
N VAL A 3 14.54 11.60 18.04
CA VAL A 3 14.42 10.17 17.73
C VAL A 3 13.11 10.02 16.99
N ALA A 4 13.14 9.69 15.70
CA ALA A 4 11.92 9.35 14.99
C ALA A 4 11.30 8.14 15.71
N ALA A 5 10.11 8.31 16.29
CA ALA A 5 9.40 7.20 16.88
C ALA A 5 9.05 6.22 15.75
N PHE A 6 9.65 5.03 15.79
CA PHE A 6 9.29 3.92 14.92
C PHE A 6 8.07 3.25 15.53
N ALA A 7 6.95 3.32 14.83
CA ALA A 7 5.77 2.54 15.17
C ALA A 7 5.53 1.52 14.06
N ASP A 8 5.87 0.27 14.34
CA ASP A 8 5.54 -0.87 13.50
C ASP A 8 4.15 -1.39 13.90
N SER A 9 3.26 -1.56 12.93
CA SER A 9 1.91 -2.12 13.16
C SER A 9 1.50 -3.04 12.02
N CYS A 10 0.66 -4.03 12.31
CA CYS A 10 0.12 -4.93 11.29
C CYS A 10 -1.24 -4.46 10.78
N TRP A 11 -1.44 -4.69 9.49
CA TRP A 11 -2.61 -4.25 8.76
C TRP A 11 -3.00 -5.32 7.74
N VAL A 12 -4.29 -5.53 7.56
CA VAL A 12 -4.83 -6.43 6.53
C VAL A 12 -5.27 -5.58 5.34
N HIS A 13 -4.81 -5.98 4.16
CA HIS A 13 -5.17 -5.39 2.88
C HIS A 13 -5.49 -6.48 1.86
N ASN A 14 -6.74 -6.52 1.35
CA ASN A 14 -7.17 -7.47 0.31
C ASN A 14 -6.81 -8.95 0.60
N GLY A 15 -6.84 -9.34 1.88
CA GLY A 15 -6.49 -10.68 2.36
C GLY A 15 -4.98 -10.96 2.49
N SER A 16 -4.12 -9.94 2.39
CA SER A 16 -2.68 -10.01 2.69
C SER A 16 -2.38 -9.27 3.98
N LEU A 17 -1.44 -9.80 4.78
CA LEU A 17 -0.92 -9.09 5.94
C LEU A 17 0.19 -8.13 5.49
N MET A 18 0.09 -6.90 5.97
CA MET A 18 0.98 -5.78 5.69
C MET A 18 1.57 -5.30 7.01
N ARG A 19 2.84 -4.92 6.99
CA ARG A 19 3.49 -4.19 8.08
C ARG A 19 3.59 -2.72 7.70
N LEU A 20 2.99 -1.86 8.51
CA LEU A 20 3.18 -0.42 8.45
C LEU A 20 4.42 -0.05 9.24
N LYS A 21 5.38 0.60 8.59
CA LYS A 21 6.47 1.30 9.25
C LYS A 21 6.15 2.79 9.29
N ALA A 22 5.96 3.32 10.48
CA ALA A 22 5.78 4.73 10.71
C ALA A 22 7.06 5.33 11.28
N THR A 23 7.63 6.32 10.59
CA THR A 23 8.84 7.04 11.02
C THR A 23 8.53 8.53 11.02
N GLY A 24 8.20 9.10 12.18
CA GLY A 24 7.70 10.48 12.25
C GLY A 24 6.40 10.65 11.46
N ASN A 25 6.42 11.46 10.39
CA ASN A 25 5.28 11.63 9.47
C ASN A 25 5.28 10.62 8.31
N GLN A 26 6.39 9.93 8.05
CA GLN A 26 6.47 8.96 6.96
C GLN A 26 5.68 7.69 7.29
N ARG A 27 5.03 7.12 6.28
CA ARG A 27 4.22 5.91 6.37
C ARG A 27 4.53 5.02 5.18
N ALA A 28 5.03 3.82 5.46
CA ALA A 28 5.35 2.85 4.43
C ALA A 28 4.72 1.49 4.76
N PHE A 29 3.96 0.92 3.82
CA PHE A 29 3.36 -0.41 3.95
C PHE A 29 4.18 -1.44 3.18
N TYR A 30 4.65 -2.46 3.89
CA TYR A 30 5.40 -3.59 3.36
C TYR A 30 4.61 -4.87 3.48
N TYR A 31 4.70 -5.76 2.49
CA TYR A 31 4.06 -7.06 2.55
C TYR A 31 4.73 -7.93 3.62
N GLU A 32 3.97 -8.37 4.62
CA GLU A 32 4.45 -9.31 5.64
C GLU A 32 4.10 -10.75 5.21
N TYR A 33 2.81 -10.99 4.95
CA TYR A 33 2.31 -12.24 4.41
C TYR A 33 1.45 -11.95 3.17
N PRO A 34 2.06 -11.89 1.97
CA PRO A 34 1.31 -11.75 0.73
C PRO A 34 0.49 -13.00 0.46
N LYS A 35 -0.76 -12.81 0.03
CA LYS A 35 -1.62 -13.91 -0.44
C LYS A 35 -1.03 -14.59 -1.68
N GLN A 36 -1.44 -15.82 -1.95
CA GLN A 36 -0.90 -16.64 -3.03
C GLN A 36 -0.91 -15.94 -4.39
N THR A 37 -1.98 -15.20 -4.72
CA THR A 37 -2.07 -14.47 -6.01
C THR A 37 -1.04 -13.34 -6.13
N MET A 38 -0.62 -12.74 -5.02
CA MET A 38 0.43 -11.71 -5.00
C MET A 38 1.81 -12.35 -5.11
N ARG A 39 2.03 -13.50 -4.47
CA ARG A 39 3.27 -14.29 -4.64
C ARG A 39 3.46 -14.70 -6.10
N SER A 40 2.41 -15.15 -6.77
CA SER A 40 2.43 -15.43 -8.21
C SER A 40 2.68 -14.20 -9.08
N ALA A 41 2.48 -12.99 -8.53
CA ALA A 41 2.81 -11.72 -9.18
C ALA A 41 4.23 -11.21 -8.87
N GLY A 42 5.05 -12.00 -8.16
CA GLY A 42 6.41 -11.61 -7.76
C GLY A 42 6.49 -10.86 -6.43
N VAL A 43 5.38 -10.70 -5.71
CA VAL A 43 5.38 -10.04 -4.40
C VAL A 43 5.89 -10.99 -3.31
N THR A 44 6.95 -10.58 -2.64
CA THR A 44 7.57 -11.31 -1.53
C THR A 44 7.43 -10.55 -0.21
N HIS A 45 7.77 -11.21 0.90
CA HIS A 45 7.90 -10.54 2.18
C HIS A 45 8.88 -9.36 2.08
N GLY A 46 8.53 -8.21 2.65
CA GLY A 46 9.31 -6.97 2.58
C GLY A 46 9.09 -6.14 1.31
N THR A 47 8.23 -6.60 0.38
CA THR A 47 7.90 -5.80 -0.81
C THR A 47 7.13 -4.55 -0.41
N LEU A 48 7.56 -3.38 -0.91
CA LEU A 48 6.94 -2.08 -0.59
C LEU A 48 5.69 -1.85 -1.47
N LEU A 49 4.51 -1.84 -0.85
CA LEU A 49 3.21 -1.59 -1.50
C LEU A 49 2.90 -0.10 -1.59
N PHE A 50 3.16 0.64 -0.51
CA PHE A 50 2.85 2.07 -0.43
C PHE A 50 3.95 2.78 0.34
N ASN A 51 4.33 3.96 -0.15
CA ASN A 51 5.24 4.87 0.53
C ASN A 51 4.68 6.28 0.46
N GLY A 52 4.55 6.93 1.61
CA GLY A 52 3.99 8.25 1.70
C GLY A 52 4.18 8.89 3.06
N SER A 53 3.32 9.85 3.36
CA SER A 53 3.28 10.52 4.64
C SER A 53 1.85 10.64 5.16
N ASN A 54 1.72 10.74 6.47
CA ASN A 54 0.49 11.10 7.14
C ASN A 54 0.59 12.55 7.59
N VAL A 55 -0.30 13.38 7.08
CA VAL A 55 -0.43 14.78 7.46
C VAL A 55 -1.85 15.00 7.96
N ASN A 56 -2.01 15.35 9.24
CA ASN A 56 -3.32 15.62 9.86
C ASN A 56 -4.35 14.49 9.71
N GLY A 57 -3.93 13.22 9.77
CA GLY A 57 -4.83 12.07 9.63
C GLY A 57 -5.25 11.79 8.18
N ARG A 58 -4.53 12.34 7.20
CA ARG A 58 -4.68 12.01 5.79
C ARG A 58 -3.37 11.44 5.27
N TYR A 59 -3.43 10.25 4.69
CA TYR A 59 -2.28 9.63 4.05
C TYR A 59 -2.20 10.12 2.61
N SER A 60 -1.01 10.47 2.15
CA SER A 60 -0.72 10.80 0.75
C SER A 60 0.63 10.23 0.35
N GLY A 61 0.71 9.67 -0.85
CA GLY A 61 1.95 9.08 -1.35
C GLY A 61 1.75 8.23 -2.59
N THR A 62 2.70 7.33 -2.83
CA THR A 62 2.74 6.47 -4.00
C THR A 62 2.41 5.04 -3.60
N ALA A 63 1.40 4.46 -4.23
CA ALA A 63 1.10 3.04 -4.17
C ALA A 63 1.61 2.32 -5.42
N ARG A 64 1.79 1.01 -5.29
CA ARG A 64 2.26 0.13 -6.36
C ARG A 64 1.26 -0.97 -6.62
N VAL A 65 0.96 -1.23 -7.89
CA VAL A 65 0.21 -2.43 -8.27
C VAL A 65 1.13 -3.44 -8.92
N PHE A 66 1.07 -4.65 -8.38
CA PHE A 66 1.79 -5.82 -8.89
C PHE A 66 0.84 -6.66 -9.74
N SER A 67 1.33 -7.11 -10.89
CA SER A 67 0.59 -7.96 -11.81
C SER A 67 1.42 -9.16 -12.18
N LYS A 68 0.81 -10.35 -12.21
CA LYS A 68 1.47 -11.59 -12.67
C LYS A 68 1.96 -11.53 -14.11
N TYR A 69 1.36 -10.65 -14.92
CA TYR A 69 1.78 -10.44 -16.29
C TYR A 69 2.99 -9.50 -16.39
N CYS A 70 3.29 -8.73 -15.33
CA CYS A 70 4.34 -7.70 -15.28
C CYS A 70 5.12 -7.79 -13.97
N PRO A 71 5.88 -8.87 -13.73
CA PRO A 71 6.62 -9.04 -12.49
C PRO A 71 7.77 -8.02 -12.33
N SER A 72 8.32 -7.52 -13.44
CA SER A 72 9.51 -6.63 -13.42
C SER A 72 9.18 -5.16 -13.23
N THR A 73 7.94 -4.74 -13.49
CA THR A 73 7.56 -3.31 -13.52
C THR A 73 6.25 -3.11 -12.78
N PRO A 74 6.29 -2.92 -11.45
CA PRO A 74 5.10 -2.54 -10.70
C PRO A 74 4.63 -1.15 -11.15
N LEU A 75 3.33 -1.00 -11.34
CA LEU A 75 2.77 0.30 -11.71
C LEU A 75 2.66 1.18 -10.47
N GLU A 76 3.43 2.25 -10.45
CA GLU A 76 3.41 3.26 -9.40
C GLU A 76 2.37 4.33 -9.71
N TYR A 77 1.56 4.71 -8.74
CA TYR A 77 0.53 5.73 -8.89
C TYR A 77 0.28 6.45 -7.57
N TYR A 78 -0.14 7.70 -7.66
CA TYR A 78 -0.42 8.51 -6.49
C TYR A 78 -1.76 8.11 -5.88
N VAL A 79 -1.77 7.93 -4.55
CA VAL A 79 -2.96 7.65 -3.76
C VAL A 79 -2.99 8.56 -2.55
N GLU A 80 -4.21 8.93 -2.16
CA GLU A 80 -4.43 9.65 -0.92
C GLU A 80 -5.77 9.32 -0.29
N GLY A 81 -5.89 9.56 1.00
CA GLY A 81 -7.18 9.49 1.67
C GLY A 81 -7.11 9.55 3.18
N PRO A 82 -8.29 9.60 3.83
CA PRO A 82 -8.38 9.76 5.26
C PRO A 82 -8.05 8.47 6.02
N VAL A 83 -7.53 8.67 7.21
CA VAL A 83 -7.48 7.67 8.28
C VAL A 83 -8.75 7.80 9.09
N ASP A 84 -9.36 6.67 9.45
CA ASP A 84 -10.51 6.63 10.33
C ASP A 84 -10.18 7.25 11.71
N ARG A 85 -11.19 7.78 12.40
CA ARG A 85 -11.02 8.43 13.72
C ARG A 85 -10.37 7.50 14.74
N ASN A 86 -10.65 6.20 14.65
CA ASN A 86 -10.09 5.20 15.56
C ASN A 86 -8.67 4.78 15.16
N GLN A 87 -8.12 5.30 14.06
CA GLN A 87 -6.82 4.92 13.50
C GLN A 87 -6.69 3.42 13.21
N THR A 88 -7.81 2.71 13.10
CA THR A 88 -7.86 1.28 12.80
C THR A 88 -8.16 0.99 11.34
N ARG A 89 -8.48 2.02 10.55
CA ARG A 89 -8.77 1.85 9.12
C ARG A 89 -8.20 3.01 8.32
N VAL A 90 -7.49 2.70 7.24
CA VAL A 90 -6.99 3.70 6.29
C VAL A 90 -7.63 3.42 4.95
N THR A 91 -8.26 4.42 4.35
CA THR A 91 -8.86 4.30 3.03
C THR A 91 -8.19 5.30 2.10
N MET A 92 -7.37 4.80 1.19
CA MET A 92 -6.70 5.61 0.17
C MET A 92 -7.33 5.33 -1.18
N ARG A 93 -7.42 6.36 -2.02
CA ARG A 93 -7.92 6.26 -3.40
C ARG A 93 -6.89 6.89 -4.33
N GLY A 94 -6.72 6.29 -5.49
CA GLY A 94 -5.92 6.87 -6.56
C GLY A 94 -6.37 6.35 -7.90
N SER A 95 -6.10 7.15 -8.93
CA SER A 95 -6.44 6.81 -10.31
C SER A 95 -5.17 6.42 -11.03
N ARG A 96 -5.24 5.34 -11.81
CA ARG A 96 -4.13 4.89 -12.65
C ARG A 96 -4.65 4.39 -13.98
N GLU A 97 -3.77 4.30 -14.96
CA GLU A 97 -4.10 3.67 -16.22
C GLU A 97 -4.13 2.14 -16.06
N LEU A 98 -5.13 1.51 -16.65
CA LEU A 98 -5.23 0.06 -16.69
C LEU A 98 -4.12 -0.46 -17.61
N MET A 99 -3.30 -1.35 -17.05
CA MET A 99 -2.26 -2.05 -17.80
C MET A 99 -2.71 -3.48 -18.08
N GLU A 100 -2.76 -3.83 -19.36
CA GLU A 100 -2.98 -5.20 -19.82
C GLU A 100 -1.66 -5.75 -20.36
N ARG A 101 -1.12 -6.81 -19.75
CA ARG A 101 0.18 -7.40 -20.16
C ARG A 101 1.30 -6.37 -20.36
N CYS A 102 1.36 -5.41 -19.44
CA CYS A 102 2.36 -4.33 -19.40
C CYS A 102 2.20 -3.29 -20.50
N GLN A 103 1.05 -3.28 -21.17
CA GLN A 103 0.68 -2.29 -22.15
C GLN A 103 -0.45 -1.40 -21.61
N PRO A 104 -0.32 -0.07 -21.76
CA PRO A 104 -1.39 0.85 -21.38
C PRO A 104 -2.60 0.65 -22.29
N THR A 105 -3.80 0.49 -21.71
CA THR A 105 -5.03 0.31 -22.49
C THR A 105 -5.72 1.64 -22.82
N GLY A 106 -5.19 2.79 -22.38
CA GLY A 106 -5.85 4.09 -22.49
C GLY A 106 -7.09 4.26 -21.61
N ARG A 107 -7.35 3.31 -20.70
CA ARG A 107 -8.50 3.36 -19.77
C ARG A 107 -8.01 3.67 -18.37
N THR A 108 -8.62 4.65 -17.73
CA THR A 108 -8.31 4.99 -16.33
C THR A 108 -9.23 4.22 -15.38
N VAL A 109 -8.65 3.68 -14.33
CA VAL A 109 -9.34 2.98 -13.24
C VAL A 109 -8.98 3.66 -11.91
N THR A 110 -9.97 3.75 -11.02
CA THR A 110 -9.78 4.24 -9.66
C THR A 110 -9.65 3.06 -8.71
N ASP A 111 -8.48 2.87 -8.12
CA ASP A 111 -8.24 1.86 -7.09
C ASP A 111 -8.54 2.45 -5.71
N THR A 112 -9.25 1.67 -4.89
CA THR A 112 -9.48 1.98 -3.48
C THR A 112 -8.69 0.99 -2.62
N LEU A 113 -7.67 1.47 -1.93
CA LEU A 113 -6.89 0.68 -1.01
C LEU A 113 -7.44 0.86 0.40
N VAL A 114 -8.04 -0.22 0.92
CA VAL A 114 -8.50 -0.28 2.30
C VAL A 114 -7.49 -1.09 3.10
N PHE A 115 -6.97 -0.48 4.17
CA PHE A 115 -6.14 -1.14 5.16
C PHE A 115 -6.90 -1.17 6.47
N THR A 116 -6.97 -2.33 7.10
CA THR A 116 -7.59 -2.50 8.42
C THR A 116 -6.55 -2.95 9.40
N TYR A 117 -6.45 -2.28 10.54
CA TYR A 117 -5.50 -2.61 11.59
C TYR A 117 -5.74 -4.03 12.10
N SER A 118 -4.66 -4.75 12.34
CA SER A 118 -4.69 -6.13 12.81
C SER A 118 -3.65 -6.33 13.89
N HIS A 119 -4.03 -7.08 14.92
CA HIS A 119 -3.13 -7.53 15.98
C HIS A 119 -2.34 -8.79 15.61
N GLN A 120 -2.51 -9.32 14.40
CA GLN A 120 -1.88 -10.58 13.95
C GLN A 120 -0.42 -10.40 13.47
N CYS A 121 0.31 -9.46 14.08
CA CYS A 121 1.77 -9.52 14.12
C CYS A 121 2.18 -10.60 15.13
#